data_AF-A0A7K9GAQ0-F1
#
_entry.id   AF-A0A7K9GAQ0-F1
#
_cell.length_a   1.000
_cell.length_b   1.000
_cell.length_c   1.000
_cell.angle_alpha   90.00
_cell.angle_beta   90.00
_cell.angle_gamma   90.00
#
_symmetry.space_group_name_H-M   'P 1'
#
loop_
_entity.id
_entity.type
_entity.pdbx_description
1 polymer ?
#
loop_
_entity_poly.entity_id
_entity_poly.type
_entity_poly.pdbx_seq_one_letter_code
_entity_poly.pdbx_strand_id
1 'polypeptide(L)'
;PALSYTWIFNNTTLDLREDSRRFVSQATGNLYLAKVEPWDVGNYTCAVSSAGAQRQARGTPTALSLRADGVMGEYEPKIEVRFPETTYAAKGSSVRLECFALGK
;
A
#
# COMPACT_ATOMS: atom_id res chain seq x y z
N PRO A 1 6.66 -12.48 16.01
CA PRO A 1 6.66 -10.99 16.01
C PRO A 1 5.87 -10.45 14.82
N ALA A 2 4.90 -9.57 15.04
CA ALA A 2 4.15 -8.96 13.93
C ALA A 2 5.07 -7.98 13.17
N LEU A 3 5.09 -8.11 11.84
CA LEU A 3 5.71 -7.13 10.96
C LEU A 3 4.72 -5.98 10.71
N SER A 4 5.25 -4.79 10.46
CA SER A 4 4.48 -3.69 9.90
C SER A 4 5.22 -3.12 8.70
N TYR A 5 4.44 -2.68 7.73
CA TYR A 5 4.89 -2.28 6.42
C TYR A 5 4.58 -0.81 6.20
N THR A 6 5.60 -0.06 5.78
CA THR A 6 5.45 1.33 5.36
C THR A 6 6.14 1.51 4.01
N TRP A 7 5.81 2.61 3.35
CA TRP A 7 6.43 2.97 2.07
C TRP A 7 7.05 4.35 2.16
N ILE A 8 8.20 4.48 1.51
CA ILE A 8 8.97 5.72 1.42
C ILE A 8 8.91 6.17 -0.03
N PHE A 9 8.45 7.40 -0.26
CA PHE A 9 8.40 8.05 -1.56
C PHE A 9 9.42 9.20 -1.57
N ASN A 10 10.36 9.17 -2.52
CA ASN A 10 11.42 10.19 -2.64
C ASN A 10 12.11 10.52 -1.30
N ASN A 11 12.47 9.47 -0.54
CA ASN A 11 13.12 9.54 0.77
C ASN A 11 12.27 10.09 1.93
N THR A 12 10.96 10.29 1.73
CA THR A 12 10.00 10.65 2.78
C THR A 12 9.00 9.52 3.00
N THR A 13 8.72 9.17 4.26
CA THR A 13 7.69 8.16 4.57
C THR A 13 6.32 8.68 4.14
N LEU A 14 5.55 7.86 3.42
CA LEU A 14 4.18 8.19 3.03
C LEU A 14 3.28 8.29 4.27
N ASP A 15 2.60 9.43 4.43
CA ASP A 15 1.48 9.59 5.36
C ASP A 15 0.17 9.31 4.62
N LEU A 16 -0.61 8.36 5.14
CA LEU A 16 -1.84 7.86 4.51
C LEU A 16 -3.09 8.14 5.35
N ARG A 17 -2.99 8.95 6.41
CA ARG A 17 -4.11 9.16 7.35
C ARG A 17 -5.37 9.73 6.71
N GLU A 18 -5.22 10.51 5.63
CA GLU A 18 -6.33 11.14 4.89
C GLU A 18 -6.27 10.82 3.38
N ASP A 19 -5.54 9.78 3.00
CA ASP A 19 -5.33 9.42 1.61
C ASP A 19 -6.22 8.23 1.20
N SER A 20 -7.30 8.51 0.50
CA SER A 20 -8.19 7.48 -0.05
C SER A 20 -7.66 6.85 -1.35
N ARG A 21 -6.65 7.44 -1.97
CA ARG A 21 -6.09 7.03 -3.26
C ARG A 21 -4.90 6.09 -3.09
N ARG A 22 -4.27 6.06 -1.93
CA ARG A 22 -3.10 5.22 -1.63
C ARG A 22 -3.35 4.34 -0.42
N PHE A 23 -3.01 3.06 -0.54
CA PHE A 23 -3.21 2.08 0.53
C PHE A 23 -2.01 1.15 0.66
N VAL A 24 -1.58 0.84 1.88
CA VAL A 24 -0.53 -0.14 2.15
C VAL A 24 -1.12 -1.32 2.92
N SER A 25 -1.12 -2.49 2.29
CA SER A 25 -1.56 -3.72 2.95
C SER A 25 -0.60 -4.10 4.06
N GLN A 26 -1.11 -4.30 5.27
CA GLN A 26 -0.31 -4.88 6.36
C GLN A 26 -0.26 -6.40 6.28
N ALA A 27 -1.09 -7.03 5.44
CA ALA A 27 -1.04 -8.46 5.16
C ALA A 27 0.08 -8.83 4.16
N THR A 28 0.26 -8.03 3.09
CA THR A 28 1.24 -8.34 2.03
C THR A 28 2.43 -7.38 1.97
N GLY A 29 2.30 -6.16 2.51
CA GLY A 29 3.29 -5.10 2.38
C GLY A 29 3.22 -4.31 1.08
N ASN A 30 2.30 -4.65 0.17
CA ASN A 30 2.15 -3.95 -1.11
C ASN A 30 1.55 -2.55 -0.92
N LEU A 31 2.02 -1.60 -1.73
CA LEU A 31 1.42 -0.28 -1.92
C LEU A 31 0.50 -0.29 -3.15
N TYR A 32 -0.73 0.17 -2.98
CA TYR A 32 -1.74 0.30 -4.02
C TYR A 32 -2.02 1.77 -4.26
N LEU A 33 -2.03 2.20 -5.53
CA LEU A 33 -2.44 3.54 -5.97
C LEU A 33 -3.70 3.37 -6.80
N ALA A 34 -4.86 3.82 -6.32
CA ALA A 34 -6.15 3.64 -7.00
C ALA A 34 -6.18 4.28 -8.39
N LYS A 35 -5.58 5.47 -8.50
CA LYS A 35 -5.37 6.21 -9.75
C LYS A 35 -4.03 6.91 -9.68
N VAL A 36 -3.15 6.69 -10.67
CA VAL A 36 -1.84 7.33 -10.73
C VAL A 36 -1.96 8.74 -11.30
N GLU A 37 -1.26 9.68 -10.69
CA GLU A 37 -1.22 11.09 -11.06
C GLU A 37 0.23 11.53 -11.34
N PRO A 38 0.46 12.65 -12.06
CA PRO A 38 1.82 13.08 -12.42
C PRO A 38 2.77 13.26 -11.25
N TRP A 39 2.25 13.65 -10.08
CA TRP A 39 3.05 13.84 -8.86
C TRP A 39 3.43 12.54 -8.15
N ASP A 40 2.93 11.39 -8.60
CA ASP A 40 3.36 10.09 -8.08
C ASP A 40 4.65 9.60 -8.76
N VAL A 41 5.14 10.28 -9.80
CA VAL A 41 6.41 9.93 -10.44
C VAL A 41 7.56 10.08 -9.44
N GLY A 42 8.33 9.02 -9.23
CA GLY A 42 9.43 9.02 -8.30
C GLY A 42 9.86 7.62 -7.86
N ASN A 43 10.67 7.58 -6.80
CA ASN A 43 11.20 6.34 -6.26
C ASN A 43 10.43 5.90 -5.02
N TYR A 44 9.97 4.65 -5.06
CA TYR A 44 9.26 3.99 -3.98
C TYR A 44 10.12 2.90 -3.35
N THR A 45 10.21 2.92 -2.03
CA THR A 45 10.96 1.91 -1.26
C THR A 45 10.07 1.35 -0.16
N CYS A 46 9.89 0.03 -0.14
CA CYS A 46 9.23 -0.65 0.96
C CYS A 46 10.13 -0.64 2.20
N ALA A 47 9.58 -0.28 3.34
CA ALA A 47 10.23 -0.36 4.64
C ALA A 47 9.46 -1.30 5.56
N VAL A 48 10.17 -2.23 6.18
CA VAL A 48 9.61 -3.26 7.05
C VAL A 48 10.14 -3.05 8.45
N SER A 49 9.24 -3.04 9.43
CA SER A 49 9.59 -2.96 10.85
C SER A 49 8.98 -4.12 11.61
N SER A 50 9.60 -4.53 12.72
CA SER A 50 9.11 -5.60 13.57
C SER A 50 9.11 -5.15 15.02
N ALA A 51 8.17 -5.66 15.81
CA ALA A 51 8.12 -5.36 17.25
C ALA A 51 9.42 -5.82 17.92
N GLY A 52 10.22 -4.86 18.40
CA GLY A 52 11.52 -5.09 19.06
C GLY A 52 12.75 -4.78 18.19
N ALA A 53 12.60 -4.54 16.89
CA ALA A 53 13.72 -4.10 16.05
C ALA A 53 13.96 -2.59 16.21
N GLN A 54 15.20 -2.22 16.51
CA GLN A 54 15.61 -0.82 16.67
C GLN A 54 15.76 -0.08 15.33
N ARG A 55 15.82 -0.82 14.21
CA ARG A 55 15.94 -0.28 12.85
C ARG A 55 14.98 -0.98 11.89
N GLN A 56 14.49 -0.23 10.90
CA GLN A 56 13.68 -0.75 9.80
C GLN A 56 14.58 -1.33 8.70
N ALA A 57 14.19 -2.48 8.13
CA ALA A 57 14.80 -2.99 6.91
C ALA A 57 14.18 -2.29 5.70
N ARG A 58 14.99 -1.94 4.69
CA ARG A 58 14.53 -1.26 3.47
C ARG A 58 14.82 -2.14 2.25
N GLY A 59 13.84 -2.25 1.36
CA GLY A 59 14.02 -2.89 0.06
C GLY A 59 14.82 -2.03 -0.92
N THR A 60 14.99 -2.54 -2.14
CA THR A 60 15.58 -1.76 -3.24
C THR A 60 14.58 -0.71 -3.75
N PRO A 61 15.01 0.54 -4.04
CA PRO A 61 14.14 1.53 -4.63
C PRO A 61 13.61 1.08 -6.01
N THR A 62 12.33 1.30 -6.24
CA THR A 62 11.66 1.03 -7.52
C THR A 62 11.13 2.34 -8.09
N ALA A 63 11.50 2.66 -9.33
CA ALA A 63 11.07 3.89 -10.00
C ALA A 63 9.70 3.70 -10.65
N LEU A 64 8.77 4.62 -10.37
CA LEU A 64 7.50 4.75 -11.08
C LEU A 64 7.62 5.89 -12.10
N SER A 65 7.33 5.59 -13.37
CA SER A 65 7.28 6.56 -14.47
C SER A 65 5.94 6.49 -15.19
N LEU A 66 5.50 7.62 -15.76
CA LEU A 66 4.34 7.67 -16.63
C LEU A 66 4.72 7.21 -18.04
N ARG A 67 3.82 6.47 -18.68
CA ARG A 67 3.95 6.15 -20.11
C ARG A 67 3.47 7.34 -20.94
N ALA A 68 4.00 7.46 -22.16
CA ALA A 68 3.64 8.52 -23.10
C ALA A 68 2.50 8.13 -24.06
N ASP A 69 2.01 6.89 -24.00
CA ASP A 69 1.04 6.31 -24.93
C ASP A 69 -0.44 6.67 -24.63
N GLY A 70 -0.68 7.63 -23.73
CA GLY A 70 -1.99 8.20 -23.45
C GLY A 70 -2.35 8.24 -21.96
N VAL A 71 -3.44 8.93 -21.63
CA VAL A 71 -4.02 8.93 -20.27
C VAL A 71 -5.07 7.83 -20.19
N MET A 72 -4.98 6.97 -19.18
CA MET A 72 -6.00 5.95 -18.94
C MET A 72 -7.32 6.63 -18.56
N GLY A 73 -8.39 6.29 -19.27
CA GLY A 73 -9.74 6.83 -19.03
C GLY A 73 -10.29 6.43 -17.67
N GLU A 74 -11.45 7.00 -17.31
CA GLU A 74 -12.18 6.55 -16.12
C GLU A 74 -12.74 5.14 -16.34
N TYR A 75 -12.71 4.31 -15.29
CA TYR A 75 -13.18 2.93 -15.31
C TYR A 75 -13.69 2.53 -13.93
N GLU A 76 -14.68 1.63 -13.92
CA GLU A 76 -15.34 1.20 -12.68
C GLU A 76 -14.34 0.65 -11.64
N PRO A 77 -14.54 0.97 -10.35
CA PRO A 77 -13.68 0.48 -9.28
C PRO A 77 -13.58 -1.05 -9.25
N LYS A 78 -12.36 -1.57 -9.40
CA LYS A 78 -12.04 -3.00 -9.29
C LYS A 78 -11.34 -3.29 -7.97
N ILE A 79 -11.95 -4.12 -7.13
CA ILE A 79 -11.37 -4.55 -5.85
C ILE A 79 -10.16 -5.47 -6.10
N GLU A 80 -8.99 -5.01 -5.68
CA GLU A 80 -7.70 -5.70 -5.81
C GLU A 80 -7.23 -6.27 -4.47
N VAL A 81 -7.51 -5.58 -3.35
CA VAL A 81 -7.26 -6.11 -2.01
C VAL A 81 -8.56 -6.67 -1.46
N ARG A 82 -8.54 -7.93 -1.04
CA ARG A 82 -9.68 -8.64 -0.46
C ARG A 82 -9.25 -9.30 0.83
N PHE A 83 -10.16 -9.36 1.78
CA PHE A 83 -10.02 -10.23 2.94
C PHE A 83 -10.40 -11.68 2.54
N PRO A 84 -9.92 -12.69 3.28
CA PRO A 84 -10.27 -14.09 3.03
C PRO A 84 -11.78 -14.32 3.13
N GLU A 85 -12.32 -15.25 2.34
CA GLU A 85 -13.75 -15.61 2.37
C GLU A 85 -14.22 -16.03 3.77
N THR A 86 -13.37 -16.71 4.53
CA THR A 86 -13.62 -17.04 5.94
C THR A 86 -12.42 -16.64 6.81
N THR A 87 -12.69 -15.87 7.86
CA THR A 87 -11.69 -15.48 8.87
C THR A 87 -12.13 -15.95 10.24
N TYR A 88 -11.27 -16.69 10.95
CA TYR A 88 -11.53 -17.17 12.31
C TYR A 88 -10.85 -16.25 13.33
N ALA A 89 -11.57 -15.87 14.39
CA ALA A 89 -11.08 -15.01 15.45
C ALA A 89 -11.48 -15.53 16.82
N ALA A 90 -10.59 -15.41 17.82
CA ALA A 90 -10.92 -15.72 19.19
C ALA A 90 -11.79 -14.62 19.82
N LYS A 91 -12.68 -14.98 20.75
CA LYS A 91 -13.48 -13.99 21.50
C LYS A 91 -12.56 -13.02 22.23
N GLY A 92 -12.77 -11.72 22.02
CA GLY A 92 -11.96 -10.65 22.62
C GLY A 92 -10.65 -10.33 21.88
N SER A 93 -10.36 -10.98 20.75
CA SER A 93 -9.21 -10.61 19.90
C SER A 93 -9.57 -9.49 18.91
N SER A 94 -8.54 -8.78 18.44
CA SER A 94 -8.67 -7.78 17.38
C SER A 94 -8.27 -8.39 16.04
N VAL A 95 -9.10 -8.19 15.02
CA VAL A 95 -8.82 -8.56 13.64
C VAL A 95 -8.87 -7.34 12.74
N ARG A 96 -8.10 -7.37 11.65
CA ARG A 96 -8.12 -6.35 10.60
C ARG A 96 -8.48 -7.03 9.29
N LEU A 97 -9.54 -6.56 8.64
CA LEU A 97 -9.92 -6.94 7.29
C LEU A 97 -9.55 -5.79 6.35
N GLU A 98 -8.91 -6.11 5.23
CA GLU A 98 -8.44 -5.12 4.26
C GLU A 98 -9.27 -5.22 2.97
N CYS A 99 -9.68 -4.07 2.43
CA CYS A 99 -10.39 -3.99 1.16
C CYS A 99 -10.00 -2.68 0.46
N PHE A 100 -9.50 -2.79 -0.78
CA PHE A 100 -9.06 -1.63 -1.56
C PHE A 100 -9.29 -1.88 -3.05
N ALA A 101 -9.69 -0.83 -3.76
CA ALA A 101 -10.01 -0.88 -5.18
C ALA A 101 -9.13 0.05 -6.01
N LEU A 102 -8.91 -0.34 -7.26
CA LEU A 102 -8.30 0.48 -8.30
C LEU A 102 -9.40 1.06 -9.20
N GLY A 103 -9.19 2.25 -9.74
CA GLY A 103 -10.20 2.94 -10.56
C GLY A 103 -10.91 4.05 -9.80
N LYS A 104 -11.82 4.74 -10.50
CA LYS A 104 -12.55 5.90 -10.00
C LYS A 104 -14.00 5.81 -10.42
#